data_AF-A0A510UIM5-F1
#
_entry.id   AF-A0A510UIM5-F1
#
_cell.length_a   1.000
_cell.length_b   1.000
_cell.length_c   1.000
_cell.angle_alpha   90.00
_cell.angle_beta   90.00
_cell.angle_gamma   90.00
#
_symmetry.space_group_name_H-M   'P 1'
#
loop_
_entity.id
_entity.type
_entity.pdbx_description
1 polymer ?
#
loop_
_entity_poly.entity_id
_entity_poly.type
_entity_poly.pdbx_seq_one_letter_code
_entity_poly.pdbx_strand_id
1 'polypeptide(L)'
;MKVLINTDNNHLIIGVGEITHPKIKNTYKVSIEDLPADFAYNYSSYSYIDDKFKIIIALDHSSEMQWQEMMLKKISVALASYESDKGIPEEYRDILSVSQLSEEEHFAILCDRKLLIEYIQQDDFPECGRPELNQVTIKL
;
A
#
# COMPACT_ATOMS: atom_id res chain seq x y z
N MET A 1 -1.82 -29.69 -19.78
CA MET A 1 -2.98 -29.87 -18.86
C MET A 1 -3.75 -28.56 -18.79
N LYS A 2 -5.09 -28.56 -18.62
CA LYS A 2 -5.90 -27.32 -18.61
C LYS A 2 -6.59 -27.11 -17.27
N VAL A 3 -6.72 -25.85 -16.84
CA VAL A 3 -7.42 -25.42 -15.62
C VAL A 3 -8.56 -24.47 -15.97
N LEU A 4 -9.55 -24.38 -15.08
CA LEU A 4 -10.63 -23.41 -15.20
C LEU A 4 -10.29 -22.16 -14.38
N ILE A 5 -10.36 -20.99 -15.01
CA ILE A 5 -10.17 -19.69 -14.38
C ILE A 5 -11.51 -18.98 -14.35
N ASN A 6 -11.99 -18.60 -13.17
CA ASN A 6 -13.28 -17.96 -12.99
C ASN A 6 -13.09 -16.48 -12.64
N THR A 7 -13.76 -15.59 -13.37
CA THR A 7 -13.67 -14.14 -13.17
C THR A 7 -15.02 -13.50 -12.86
N ASP A 8 -14.98 -12.32 -12.24
CA ASP A 8 -16.15 -11.47 -12.00
C ASP A 8 -16.42 -10.50 -13.17
N ASN A 9 -17.31 -9.51 -12.94
CA ASN A 9 -17.66 -8.48 -13.93
C ASN A 9 -16.48 -7.56 -14.32
N ASN A 10 -15.47 -7.46 -13.46
CA ASN A 10 -14.28 -6.62 -13.65
C ASN A 10 -13.10 -7.42 -14.20
N HIS A 11 -13.35 -8.67 -14.63
CA HIS A 11 -12.34 -9.62 -15.08
C HIS A 11 -11.34 -10.08 -14.01
N LEU A 12 -11.58 -9.74 -12.73
CA LEU A 12 -10.77 -10.17 -11.60
C LEU A 12 -10.92 -11.69 -11.42
N ILE A 13 -9.82 -12.40 -11.26
CA ILE A 13 -9.85 -13.84 -10.99
C ILE A 13 -10.27 -14.07 -9.53
N ILE A 14 -11.40 -14.74 -9.36
CA ILE A 14 -12.02 -15.01 -8.05
C ILE A 14 -12.06 -16.51 -7.70
N GLY A 15 -11.56 -17.38 -8.58
CA GLY A 15 -11.45 -18.81 -8.29
C GLY A 15 -10.83 -19.63 -9.41
N VAL A 16 -10.24 -20.76 -9.04
CA VAL A 16 -9.58 -21.71 -9.96
C VAL A 16 -10.22 -23.10 -9.78
N GLY A 17 -10.64 -23.72 -10.88
CA GLY A 17 -11.27 -25.04 -10.89
C GLY A 17 -12.80 -25.00 -11.09
N GLU A 18 -13.44 -26.14 -10.87
CA GLU A 18 -14.90 -26.30 -10.96
C GLU A 18 -15.57 -25.72 -9.71
N ILE A 19 -15.92 -24.43 -9.79
CA ILE A 19 -16.51 -23.68 -8.67
C ILE A 19 -17.81 -23.04 -9.16
N THR A 20 -18.86 -23.09 -8.33
CA THR A 20 -20.10 -22.35 -8.55
C THR A 20 -20.23 -21.26 -7.51
N HIS A 21 -20.28 -20.00 -7.93
CA HIS A 21 -20.43 -18.86 -7.03
C HIS A 21 -21.17 -17.71 -7.75
N PRO A 22 -22.09 -16.98 -7.09
CA PRO A 22 -22.91 -15.95 -7.73
C PRO A 22 -22.12 -14.76 -8.33
N LYS A 23 -20.90 -14.53 -7.83
CA LYS A 23 -19.98 -13.51 -8.37
C LYS A 23 -19.24 -13.96 -9.62
N ILE A 24 -19.24 -15.26 -9.97
CA ILE A 24 -18.62 -15.74 -11.21
C ILE A 24 -19.48 -15.29 -12.40
N LYS A 25 -18.81 -14.73 -13.39
CA LYS A 25 -19.43 -14.18 -14.60
C LYS A 25 -18.86 -14.83 -15.85
N ASN A 26 -17.56 -15.09 -15.85
CA ASN A 26 -16.89 -15.77 -16.94
C ASN A 26 -16.04 -16.92 -16.40
N THR A 27 -15.93 -17.98 -17.20
CA THR A 27 -15.08 -19.13 -16.93
C THR A 27 -14.26 -19.42 -18.17
N TYR A 28 -12.94 -19.45 -18.03
CA TYR A 28 -11.97 -19.65 -19.11
C TYR A 28 -11.23 -20.97 -18.90
N LYS A 29 -10.93 -21.66 -19.99
CA LYS A 29 -10.16 -22.91 -19.96
C LYS A 29 -8.73 -22.65 -20.44
N VAL A 30 -7.81 -22.49 -19.50
CA VAL A 30 -6.43 -22.02 -19.74
C VAL A 30 -5.44 -23.17 -19.62
N SER A 31 -4.38 -23.18 -20.44
CA SER A 31 -3.30 -24.18 -20.30
C SER A 31 -2.43 -23.83 -19.11
N ILE A 32 -1.97 -24.83 -18.36
CA ILE A 32 -1.10 -24.61 -17.19
C ILE A 32 0.23 -23.94 -17.57
N GLU A 33 0.72 -24.22 -18.78
CA GLU A 33 1.93 -23.62 -19.34
C GLU A 33 1.80 -22.10 -19.56
N ASP A 34 0.57 -21.59 -19.67
CA ASP A 34 0.28 -20.16 -19.85
C ASP A 34 0.08 -19.42 -18.51
N LEU A 35 0.13 -20.12 -17.38
CA LEU A 35 -0.05 -19.51 -16.06
C LEU A 35 1.22 -18.74 -15.64
N PRO A 36 1.08 -17.56 -15.02
CA PRO A 36 2.19 -16.87 -14.36
C PRO A 36 2.88 -17.78 -13.34
N ALA A 37 4.20 -17.62 -13.17
CA ALA A 37 5.02 -18.49 -12.31
C ALA A 37 4.56 -18.50 -10.84
N ASP A 38 4.02 -17.39 -10.36
CA ASP A 38 3.52 -17.15 -9.01
C ASP A 38 1.98 -17.24 -8.91
N PHE A 39 1.30 -17.65 -9.99
CA PHE A 39 -0.17 -17.68 -10.07
C PHE A 39 -0.80 -18.52 -8.96
N ALA A 40 -0.24 -19.70 -8.65
CA ALA A 40 -0.79 -20.58 -7.62
C ALA A 40 -0.79 -19.94 -6.21
N TYR A 41 0.12 -19.00 -5.97
CA TYR A 41 0.24 -18.31 -4.68
C TYR A 41 -0.61 -17.05 -4.62
N ASN A 42 -0.82 -16.37 -5.76
CA ASN A 42 -1.40 -15.03 -5.80
C ASN A 42 -2.48 -14.86 -6.91
N TYR A 43 -3.27 -15.88 -7.21
CA TYR A 43 -4.22 -15.81 -8.33
C TYR A 43 -5.24 -14.67 -8.21
N SER A 44 -5.57 -14.23 -6.99
CA SER A 44 -6.46 -13.09 -6.73
C SER A 44 -5.88 -11.74 -7.16
N SER A 45 -4.57 -11.67 -7.45
CA SER A 45 -3.89 -10.46 -7.92
C SER A 45 -3.91 -10.33 -9.44
N TYR A 46 -4.66 -11.17 -10.15
CA TYR A 46 -4.70 -11.19 -11.61
C TYR A 46 -6.10 -10.95 -12.15
N SER A 47 -6.16 -10.23 -13.26
CA SER A 47 -7.28 -10.22 -14.18
C SER A 47 -6.96 -11.09 -15.40
N TYR A 48 -8.00 -11.67 -16.00
CA TYR A 48 -7.88 -12.36 -17.28
C TYR A 48 -8.69 -11.62 -18.36
N ILE A 49 -7.98 -10.93 -19.24
CA ILE A 49 -8.56 -10.03 -20.26
C ILE A 49 -7.86 -10.30 -21.59
N ASP A 50 -8.62 -10.47 -22.68
CA ASP A 50 -8.11 -10.72 -24.03
C ASP A 50 -7.08 -11.87 -24.10
N ASP A 51 -7.43 -13.00 -23.46
CA ASP A 51 -6.59 -14.20 -23.33
C ASP A 51 -5.22 -13.99 -22.66
N LYS A 52 -5.06 -12.89 -21.90
CA LYS A 52 -3.83 -12.56 -21.18
C LYS A 52 -4.07 -12.35 -19.69
N PHE A 53 -3.15 -12.85 -18.88
CA PHE A 53 -3.05 -12.48 -17.47
C PHE A 53 -2.48 -11.08 -17.35
N LYS A 54 -3.20 -10.22 -16.64
CA LYS A 54 -2.73 -8.91 -16.22
C LYS A 54 -2.63 -8.92 -14.71
N ILE A 55 -1.46 -8.62 -14.18
CA ILE A 55 -1.32 -8.33 -12.76
C ILE A 55 -2.17 -7.08 -12.53
N ILE A 56 -3.20 -7.24 -11.72
CA ILE A 56 -3.83 -6.10 -11.10
C ILE A 56 -2.87 -5.77 -9.98
N ILE A 57 -2.27 -4.58 -10.03
CA ILE A 57 -1.87 -3.94 -8.79
C ILE A 57 -3.20 -3.59 -8.12
N ALA A 58 -3.89 -4.61 -7.58
CA ALA A 58 -4.94 -4.39 -6.64
C ALA A 58 -4.16 -3.81 -5.47
N LEU A 59 -4.29 -2.50 -5.28
CA LEU A 59 -3.95 -1.89 -4.03
C LEU A 59 -4.81 -2.65 -3.02
N ASP A 60 -4.22 -3.66 -2.38
CA ASP A 60 -4.94 -4.51 -1.45
C ASP A 60 -5.22 -3.63 -0.24
N HIS A 61 -6.49 -3.48 0.12
CA HIS A 61 -6.92 -2.65 1.24
C HIS A 61 -6.09 -2.95 2.50
N SER A 62 -5.78 -4.22 2.76
CA SER A 62 -4.93 -4.61 3.89
C SER A 62 -3.48 -4.13 3.70
N SER A 63 -2.91 -4.31 2.52
CA SER A 63 -1.56 -3.87 2.19
C SER A 63 -1.40 -2.33 2.25
N GLU A 64 -2.38 -1.56 1.78
CA GLU A 64 -2.36 -0.10 1.86
C GLU A 64 -2.57 0.42 3.29
N MET A 65 -3.43 -0.24 4.09
CA MET A 65 -3.53 0.06 5.52
C MET A 65 -2.20 -0.21 6.24
N GLN A 66 -1.55 -1.36 5.98
CA GLN A 66 -0.25 -1.68 6.57
C GLN A 66 0.83 -0.67 6.15
N TRP A 67 0.84 -0.25 4.88
CA TRP A 67 1.73 0.79 4.41
C TRP A 67 1.49 2.11 5.14
N GLN A 68 0.24 2.53 5.28
CA GLN A 68 -0.16 3.75 5.97
C GLN A 68 0.27 3.72 7.45
N GLU A 69 0.02 2.60 8.15
CA GLU A 69 0.41 2.42 9.55
C GLU A 69 1.94 2.48 9.72
N MET A 70 2.68 1.84 8.83
CA MET A 70 4.14 1.89 8.82
C MET A 70 4.65 3.34 8.64
N MET A 71 4.04 4.11 7.74
CA MET A 71 4.42 5.50 7.51
C MET A 71 4.07 6.40 8.70
N LEU A 72 2.87 6.25 9.28
CA LEU A 72 2.49 6.95 10.50
C LEU A 72 3.42 6.64 11.67
N LYS A 73 3.88 5.40 11.79
CA LYS A 73 4.85 5.01 12.83
C LYS A 73 6.17 5.75 12.65
N LYS A 74 6.70 5.82 11.43
CA LYS A 74 7.94 6.58 11.13
C LYS A 74 7.79 8.05 11.46
N ILE A 75 6.68 8.67 11.06
CA ILE A 75 6.38 10.07 11.37
C ILE A 75 6.28 10.28 12.89
N SER A 76 5.59 9.38 13.60
CA SER A 76 5.43 9.48 15.05
C SER A 76 6.77 9.43 15.78
N VAL A 77 7.70 8.58 15.32
CA VAL A 77 9.07 8.54 15.86
C VAL A 77 9.80 9.86 15.59
N ALA A 78 9.75 10.37 14.36
CA ALA A 78 10.44 11.62 13.99
C ALA A 78 9.92 12.82 14.79
N LEU A 79 8.59 12.95 14.94
CA LEU A 79 7.97 14.00 15.75
C LEU A 79 8.33 13.87 17.23
N ALA A 80 8.35 12.66 17.78
CA ALA A 80 8.73 12.43 19.18
C ALA A 80 10.19 12.82 19.44
N SER A 81 11.11 12.48 18.52
CA SER A 81 12.51 12.90 18.62
C SER A 81 12.64 14.43 18.60
N TYR A 82 11.94 15.11 17.68
CA TYR A 82 11.97 16.58 17.60
C TYR A 82 11.41 17.25 18.85
N GLU A 83 10.28 16.78 19.38
CA GLU A 83 9.70 17.30 20.62
C GLU A 83 10.58 17.03 21.85
N SER A 84 11.25 15.88 21.90
CA SER A 84 12.24 15.59 22.95
C SER A 84 13.40 16.60 22.91
N ASP A 85 13.89 16.92 21.72
CA ASP A 85 15.04 17.82 21.54
C ASP A 85 14.71 19.29 21.84
N LYS A 86 13.45 19.71 21.69
CA LYS A 86 13.00 21.03 22.15
C LYS A 86 13.22 21.24 23.65
N GLY A 87 13.14 20.18 24.44
CA GLY A 87 13.39 20.21 25.89
C GLY A 87 14.86 20.35 26.27
N ILE A 88 15.79 20.16 25.32
CA ILE A 88 17.23 20.30 25.57
C ILE A 88 17.56 21.79 25.72
N PRO A 89 18.27 22.19 26.79
CA PRO A 89 18.78 23.55 26.93
C PRO A 89 19.64 23.94 25.73
N GLU A 90 19.50 25.19 25.28
CA GLU A 90 20.11 25.67 24.02
C GLU A 90 21.63 25.44 23.97
N GLU A 91 22.31 25.60 25.10
CA GLU A 91 23.76 25.36 25.26
C GLU A 91 24.21 23.91 24.99
N TYR A 92 23.29 22.94 25.03
CA TYR A 92 23.58 21.53 24.77
C TYR A 92 22.87 20.99 23.52
N ARG A 93 22.03 21.80 22.87
CA ARG A 93 21.15 21.35 21.79
C ARG A 93 21.94 20.79 20.61
N ASP A 94 23.03 21.42 20.20
CA ASP A 94 23.84 20.98 19.07
C ASP A 94 24.56 19.63 19.29
N ILE A 95 24.73 19.21 20.55
CA ILE A 95 25.48 18.00 20.92
C ILE A 95 24.53 16.85 21.28
N LEU A 96 23.39 17.17 21.90
CA LEU A 96 22.46 16.20 22.47
C LEU A 96 21.21 15.94 21.61
N SER A 97 20.93 16.80 20.61
CA SER A 97 19.78 16.59 19.71
C SER A 97 20.01 15.37 18.82
N VAL A 98 18.97 14.55 18.70
CA VAL A 98 18.96 13.35 17.85
C VAL A 98 18.10 13.53 16.60
N SER A 99 17.17 14.49 16.64
CA SER A 99 16.39 14.99 15.51
C SER A 99 17.25 15.90 14.65
N GLN A 100 17.30 15.59 13.36
CA GLN A 100 17.90 16.45 12.33
C GLN A 100 16.87 17.37 11.65
N LEU A 101 15.64 17.40 12.17
CA LEU A 101 14.55 18.17 11.56
C LEU A 101 14.72 19.66 11.85
N SER A 102 14.73 20.46 10.79
CA SER A 102 14.41 21.89 10.84
C SER A 102 12.94 22.13 11.19
N GLU A 103 12.59 23.36 11.55
CA GLU A 103 11.19 23.74 11.82
C GLU A 103 10.30 23.57 10.57
N GLU A 104 10.83 23.89 9.39
CA GLU A 104 10.13 23.69 8.10
C GLU A 104 9.87 22.20 7.83
N GLU A 105 10.87 21.34 8.07
CA GLU A 105 10.72 19.89 7.93
C GLU A 105 9.75 19.30 8.96
N HIS A 106 9.77 19.80 10.19
CA HIS A 106 8.80 19.43 11.21
C HIS A 106 7.37 19.78 10.77
N PHE A 107 7.14 20.96 10.21
CA PHE A 107 5.84 21.35 9.66
C PHE A 107 5.42 20.46 8.49
N ALA A 108 6.34 20.15 7.57
CA ALA A 108 6.08 19.23 6.46
C ALA A 108 5.65 17.83 6.94
N ILE A 109 6.30 17.29 7.98
CA ILE A 109 5.95 16.00 8.58
C ILE A 109 4.55 16.03 9.22
N LEU A 110 4.14 17.16 9.82
CA LEU A 110 2.78 17.32 10.33
C LEU A 110 1.74 17.31 9.20
N CYS A 111 2.05 17.93 8.06
CA CYS A 111 1.21 17.86 6.86
C CYS A 111 1.12 16.42 6.32
N ASP A 112 2.25 15.71 6.21
CA ASP A 112 2.30 14.31 5.77
C ASP A 112 1.45 13.40 6.69
N ARG A 113 1.50 13.64 8.00
CA ARG A 113 0.66 12.91 8.98
C ARG A 113 -0.83 13.08 8.70
N LYS A 114 -1.25 14.32 8.39
CA LYS A 114 -2.65 14.62 8.05
C LYS A 114 -3.06 13.89 6.76
N LEU A 115 -2.24 13.98 5.71
CA LEU A 115 -2.49 13.31 4.43
C LEU A 115 -2.63 11.79 4.59
N LEU A 116 -1.78 11.16 5.41
CA LEU A 116 -1.86 9.71 5.69
C LEU A 116 -3.12 9.31 6.46
N ILE A 117 -3.62 10.17 7.36
CA ILE A 117 -4.88 9.92 8.08
C ILE A 117 -6.07 10.05 7.11
N GLU A 118 -6.04 11.07 6.26
CA GLU A 118 -7.11 11.32 5.27
C GLU A 118 -7.13 10.28 4.15
N TYR A 119 -5.96 9.72 3.80
CA TYR A 119 -5.82 8.72 2.74
C TYR A 119 -6.78 7.53 2.89
N ILE A 120 -6.86 6.93 4.08
CA ILE A 120 -7.75 5.78 4.34
C ILE A 120 -9.23 6.17 4.51
N GLN A 121 -9.53 7.47 4.55
CA GLN A 121 -10.88 8.01 4.71
C GLN A 121 -11.50 8.39 3.36
N GLN A 122 -10.74 8.31 2.26
CA GLN A 122 -11.26 8.63 0.93
C GLN A 122 -12.28 7.58 0.49
N ASP A 123 -13.35 8.05 -0.17
CA ASP A 123 -14.47 7.20 -0.59
C ASP A 123 -14.06 6.13 -1.63
N ASP A 124 -12.99 6.41 -2.38
CA ASP A 124 -12.38 5.57 -3.40
C ASP A 124 -11.07 4.93 -2.92
N PHE A 125 -10.88 4.77 -1.61
CA PHE A 125 -9.76 4.00 -1.08
C PHE A 125 -9.96 2.49 -1.35
N PRO A 126 -8.91 1.75 -1.78
CA PRO A 126 -7.53 2.20 -1.97
C PRO A 126 -7.20 2.70 -3.40
N GLU A 127 -8.17 2.73 -4.31
CA GLU A 127 -8.00 3.12 -5.71
C GLU A 127 -7.61 4.59 -5.93
N CYS A 128 -7.77 5.45 -4.93
CA CYS A 128 -7.40 6.88 -4.97
C CYS A 128 -5.90 7.16 -5.15
N GLY A 129 -5.07 6.13 -4.97
CA GLY A 129 -3.61 6.25 -5.06
C GLY A 129 -2.99 6.84 -3.79
N ARG A 130 -1.71 6.56 -3.57
CA ARG A 130 -1.00 7.04 -2.38
C ARG A 130 -0.79 8.54 -2.43
N PRO A 131 -0.91 9.25 -1.29
CA PRO A 131 -0.60 10.67 -1.23
C PRO A 131 0.88 10.94 -1.53
N GLU A 132 1.17 12.07 -2.18
CA GLU A 132 2.54 12.57 -2.31
C GLU A 132 3.01 13.10 -0.95
N LEU A 133 3.85 12.31 -0.28
CA LEU A 133 4.47 12.72 0.97
C LEU A 133 5.71 13.55 0.67
N ASN A 134 5.97 14.57 1.47
CA ASN A 134 7.11 15.47 1.28
C ASN A 134 8.47 14.80 1.48
N GLN A 135 8.49 13.52 1.90
CA GLN A 135 9.68 12.68 2.07
C GLN A 135 10.85 13.48 2.65
N VAL A 136 10.62 14.17 3.76
CA VAL A 136 11.74 14.56 4.62
C VAL A 136 12.48 13.26 4.89
N THR A 137 13.75 13.20 4.49
CA THR A 137 14.52 11.95 4.54
C THR A 137 14.68 11.58 6.01
N ILE A 138 13.75 10.78 6.55
CA ILE A 138 13.86 10.25 7.90
C ILE A 138 14.99 9.23 7.84
N LYS A 139 16.22 9.71 8.02
CA LYS A 139 17.38 8.87 8.29
C LYS A 139 17.19 8.32 9.69
N LEU A 140 16.58 7.14 9.78
CA LEU A 140 16.63 6.31 10.97
C LEU A 140 18.04 5.77 11.16
#